data_AF-A0A7S3AZ94-F1
#
_entry.id   AF-A0A7S3AZ94-F1
#
_cell.length_a   1.000
_cell.length_b   1.000
_cell.length_c   1.000
_cell.angle_alpha   90.00
_cell.angle_beta   90.00
_cell.angle_gamma   90.00
#
_symmetry.space_group_name_H-M   'P 1'
#
loop_
_entity.id
_entity.type
_entity.pdbx_description
1 polymer ?
#
loop_
_entity_poly.entity_id
_entity_poly.type
_entity_poly.pdbx_seq_one_letter_code
_entity_poly.pdbx_strand_id
1 'polypeptide(L)'
;PTASRDCPLCRLCNVQVGHAMHALLSRTEFQHFSGVRTASDFVEVPSSLMENFVWEPSVVCGWARHHRTGETFPRELALQLQESRDAFFAIETQRQALQSMVDLELHGERGPHSPSASS
;
A
#
# COMPACT_ATOMS: atom_id res chain seq x y z
N PRO A 1 -29.45 -0.85 -5.62
CA PRO A 1 -28.93 -0.76 -4.23
C PRO A 1 -27.64 -1.59 -4.01
N THR A 2 -26.71 -1.52 -4.96
CA THR A 2 -25.44 -2.28 -4.97
C THR A 2 -24.31 -1.28 -5.19
N ALA A 3 -24.01 -0.48 -4.16
CA ALA A 3 -22.86 0.40 -4.17
C ALA A 3 -21.72 -0.26 -3.38
N SER A 4 -20.58 -0.42 -4.05
CA SER A 4 -19.22 -0.49 -3.48
C SER A 4 -19.01 -1.44 -2.30
N ARG A 5 -18.73 -2.72 -2.57
CA ARG A 5 -18.15 -3.61 -1.56
C ARG A 5 -16.63 -3.72 -1.58
N ASP A 6 -15.97 -3.35 -2.68
CA ASP A 6 -14.51 -3.21 -2.70
C ASP A 6 -14.17 -2.05 -3.62
N CYS A 7 -13.56 -0.99 -3.09
CA CYS A 7 -13.00 0.08 -3.90
C CYS A 7 -11.47 -0.07 -3.95
N PRO A 8 -10.92 -0.91 -4.84
CA PRO A 8 -9.47 -1.02 -5.02
C PRO A 8 -8.82 0.32 -5.39
N LEU A 9 -9.60 1.26 -5.94
CA LEU A 9 -9.17 2.62 -6.23
C LEU A 9 -8.77 3.42 -4.97
N CYS A 10 -9.48 3.26 -3.85
CA CYS A 10 -9.15 3.95 -2.60
C CYS A 10 -7.84 3.45 -1.98
N ARG A 11 -7.59 2.13 -2.04
CA ARG A 11 -6.35 1.54 -1.54
C ARG A 11 -5.14 2.06 -2.31
N LEU A 12 -5.21 2.05 -3.65
CA LEU A 12 -4.14 2.54 -4.51
C LEU A 12 -3.87 4.04 -4.33
N CYS A 13 -4.93 4.84 -4.16
CA CYS A 13 -4.81 6.28 -3.91
C CYS A 13 -4.04 6.56 -2.60
N ASN A 14 -4.34 5.82 -1.53
CA ASN A 14 -3.69 6.03 -0.23
C ASN A 14 -2.21 5.61 -0.24
N VAL A 15 -1.85 4.54 -0.95
CA VAL A 15 -0.45 4.15 -1.17
C VAL A 15 0.34 5.29 -1.82
N GLN A 16 -0.20 5.90 -2.88
CA GLN A 16 0.47 7.00 -3.58
C GLN A 16 0.54 8.28 -2.75
N VAL A 17 -0.50 8.56 -1.97
CA VAL A 17 -0.50 9.68 -1.02
C VAL A 17 0.59 9.50 0.05
N GLY A 18 0.86 8.27 0.51
CA GLY A 18 1.97 7.98 1.43
C GLY A 18 3.34 8.38 0.87
N HIS A 19 3.64 8.01 -0.38
CA HIS A 19 4.89 8.44 -1.03
C HIS A 19 4.94 9.95 -1.28
N ALA A 20 3.82 10.56 -1.69
CA ALA A 20 3.73 12.01 -1.88
C ALA A 20 3.99 12.76 -0.57
N MET A 21 3.40 12.30 0.55
CA MET A 21 3.65 12.87 1.87
C MET A 21 5.10 12.70 2.30
N HIS A 22 5.70 11.53 2.09
CA HIS A 22 7.11 11.31 2.40
C HIS A 22 8.02 12.27 1.61
N ALA A 23 7.71 12.51 0.33
CA ALA A 23 8.44 13.47 -0.49
C ALA A 23 8.24 14.93 -0.04
N LEU A 24 7.00 15.33 0.25
CA LEU A 24 6.65 16.71 0.60
C LEU A 24 7.10 17.11 2.02
N LEU A 25 7.09 16.17 2.96
CA LEU A 25 7.45 16.42 4.36
C LEU A 25 8.94 16.17 4.64
N SER A 26 9.69 15.62 3.69
CA SER A 26 11.13 15.45 3.84
C SER A 26 11.82 16.81 3.92
N ARG A 27 12.58 17.02 4.99
CA ARG A 27 13.39 18.21 5.23
C ARG A 27 14.81 17.77 5.52
N THR A 28 15.64 17.78 4.49
CA THR A 28 17.05 17.40 4.59
C THR A 28 17.92 18.50 4.00
N GLU A 29 19.13 18.62 4.53
CA GLU A 29 20.12 19.61 4.07
C GLU A 29 20.70 19.24 2.70
N PHE A 30 20.72 17.94 2.36
CA PHE A 30 21.27 17.43 1.11
C PHE A 30 20.19 16.77 0.26
N GLN A 31 20.07 17.21 -1.00
CA GLN A 31 19.06 16.70 -1.94
C GLN A 31 19.13 15.17 -2.13
N HIS A 32 20.31 14.57 -1.93
CA HIS A 32 20.52 13.14 -2.13
C HIS A 32 19.81 12.28 -1.08
N PHE A 33 19.49 12.84 0.08
CA PHE A 33 18.74 12.18 1.16
C PHE A 33 17.30 12.68 1.26
N SER A 34 16.84 13.49 0.31
CA SER A 34 15.49 14.07 0.32
C SER A 34 14.45 13.13 -0.28
N GLY A 35 13.28 13.08 0.35
CA GLY A 35 12.08 12.37 -0.10
C GLY A 35 12.22 10.85 -0.06
N VAL A 36 11.78 10.19 -1.13
CA VAL A 36 11.75 8.71 -1.25
C VAL A 36 13.12 8.09 -1.54
N ARG A 37 14.20 8.88 -1.52
CA ARG A 37 15.59 8.41 -1.70
C ARG A 37 16.14 7.80 -0.41
N THR A 38 15.45 6.78 0.09
CA THR A 38 15.82 6.00 1.27
C THR A 38 16.31 4.61 0.87
N ALA A 39 16.73 3.80 1.84
CA ALA A 39 16.91 2.37 1.61
C ALA A 39 15.61 1.79 1.02
N SER A 40 15.74 0.89 0.04
CA SER A 40 14.61 0.29 -0.66
C SER A 40 13.64 -0.38 0.31
N ASP A 41 14.15 -1.02 1.36
CA ASP A 41 13.33 -1.67 2.39
C ASP A 41 12.50 -0.70 3.22
N PHE A 42 12.91 0.58 3.29
CA PHE A 42 12.25 1.61 4.09
C PHE A 42 11.25 2.46 3.30
N VAL A 43 11.39 2.50 1.97
CA VAL A 43 10.59 3.40 1.12
C VAL A 43 9.08 3.11 1.17
N GLU A 44 8.72 1.87 1.50
CA GLU A 44 7.33 1.39 1.59
C GLU A 44 6.68 1.58 2.97
N VAL A 45 7.44 2.00 3.97
CA VAL A 45 6.88 2.20 5.33
C VAL A 45 5.82 3.31 5.33
N PRO A 46 6.02 4.47 4.70
CA PRO A 46 5.02 5.54 4.67
C PRO A 46 3.75 5.19 3.89
N SER A 47 3.88 4.44 2.78
CA SER A 47 2.73 3.94 2.00
C SER A 47 1.92 2.93 2.81
N SER A 48 2.58 1.97 3.46
CA SER A 48 1.94 0.98 4.35
C SER A 48 1.22 1.63 5.53
N LEU A 49 1.78 2.70 6.09
CA LEU A 49 1.13 3.47 7.15
C LEU A 49 -0.13 4.17 6.62
N MET A 50 -0.06 4.80 5.45
CA MET A 50 -1.21 5.51 4.87
C MET A 50 -2.37 4.56 4.55
N GLU A 51 -2.06 3.33 4.11
CA GLU A 51 -3.06 2.30 3.88
C GLU A 51 -3.86 1.96 5.15
N ASN A 52 -3.26 2.02 6.34
CA ASN A 52 -3.95 1.72 7.58
C ASN A 52 -5.05 2.73 7.92
N PHE A 53 -4.91 4.01 7.53
CA PHE A 53 -5.92 5.04 7.79
C PHE A 53 -7.23 4.82 7.03
N VAL A 54 -7.21 4.05 5.94
CA VAL A 54 -8.42 3.72 5.17
C VAL A 54 -9.34 2.77 5.95
N TRP A 55 -8.80 2.03 6.92
CA TRP A 55 -9.58 1.08 7.73
C TRP A 55 -10.25 1.74 8.93
N GLU A 56 -9.93 2.99 9.24
CA GLU A 56 -10.50 3.73 10.36
C GLU A 56 -11.81 4.43 9.93
N PRO A 57 -12.98 4.04 10.46
CA PRO A 57 -14.26 4.60 10.04
C PRO A 57 -14.34 6.12 10.21
N SER A 58 -13.73 6.67 11.26
CA SER A 58 -13.74 8.11 11.51
C SER A 58 -13.01 8.90 10.40
N VAL A 59 -11.93 8.32 9.85
CA VAL A 59 -11.17 8.92 8.75
C VAL A 59 -12.00 8.85 7.47
N VAL A 60 -12.50 7.67 7.10
CA VAL A 60 -13.28 7.48 5.86
C VAL A 60 -14.53 8.33 5.84
N CYS A 61 -15.31 8.35 6.92
CA CYS A 61 -16.51 9.19 7.02
C CYS A 61 -16.20 10.71 6.97
N GLY A 62 -14.97 11.12 7.26
CA GLY A 62 -14.55 12.52 7.23
C GLY A 62 -14.42 13.09 5.80
N TRP A 63 -14.00 12.28 4.83
CA TRP A 63 -13.75 12.75 3.46
C TRP A 63 -14.59 12.04 2.39
N ALA A 64 -15.07 10.81 2.63
CA ALA A 64 -15.83 10.06 1.64
C ALA A 64 -17.25 10.64 1.49
N ARG A 65 -17.56 11.08 0.26
CA ARG A 65 -18.86 11.65 -0.11
C ARG A 65 -19.38 11.02 -1.39
N HIS A 66 -20.68 10.86 -1.48
CA HIS A 66 -21.31 10.34 -2.69
C HIS A 66 -21.17 11.36 -3.83
N HIS A 67 -20.69 10.90 -5.00
CA HIS A 67 -20.27 11.80 -6.08
C HIS A 67 -21.39 12.66 -6.71
N ARG A 68 -22.65 12.22 -6.64
CA ARG A 68 -23.82 13.00 -7.12
C ARG A 68 -24.51 13.79 -6.02
N THR A 69 -24.89 13.11 -4.93
CA THR A 69 -25.67 13.69 -3.82
C THR A 69 -24.85 14.47 -2.80
N GLY A 70 -23.53 14.26 -2.72
CA GLY A 70 -22.66 14.89 -1.72
C GLY A 70 -22.82 14.37 -0.29
N GLU A 71 -23.72 13.39 -0.09
CA GLU A 71 -24.00 12.76 1.19
C GLU A 71 -22.74 12.09 1.75
N THR A 72 -22.57 12.20 3.06
CA THR A 72 -21.47 11.58 3.79
C THR A 72 -21.59 10.06 3.75
N PHE A 73 -20.44 9.38 3.72
CA PHE A 73 -20.40 7.92 3.77
C PHE A 73 -21.03 7.38 5.07
N PRO A 74 -22.05 6.50 5.00
CA PRO A 74 -22.71 5.96 6.18
C PRO A 74 -21.75 5.21 7.10
N ARG A 75 -21.86 5.46 8.40
CA ARG A 75 -20.94 4.87 9.39
C ARG A 75 -21.09 3.35 9.48
N GLU A 76 -22.30 2.85 9.28
CA GLU A 76 -22.60 1.41 9.29
C GLU A 76 -21.86 0.69 8.16
N LEU A 77 -21.76 1.30 6.98
CA LEU A 77 -21.00 0.75 5.85
C LEU A 77 -19.49 0.80 6.11
N ALA A 78 -19.00 1.83 6.82
CA ALA A 78 -17.58 1.93 7.19
C ALA A 78 -17.17 0.84 8.18
N LEU A 79 -18.04 0.51 9.14
CA LEU A 79 -17.82 -0.60 10.07
C LEU A 79 -17.82 -1.94 9.34
N GLN A 80 -18.74 -2.16 8.41
CA GLN A 80 -18.75 -3.38 7.57
C GLN A 80 -17.48 -3.52 6.73
N LEU A 81 -16.98 -2.40 6.18
CA LEU A 81 -15.73 -2.39 5.42
C LEU A 81 -14.54 -2.77 6.33
N GLN A 82 -14.49 -2.22 7.54
CA GLN A 82 -13.46 -2.54 8.53
C GLN A 82 -13.50 -4.04 8.92
N GLU A 83 -14.69 -4.61 9.12
CA GLU A 83 -14.86 -6.04 9.40
C GLU A 83 -14.36 -6.92 8.24
N SER A 84 -14.50 -6.46 6.99
CA SER A 84 -14.01 -7.18 5.82
C SER A 84 -12.50 -7.07 5.57
N ARG A 85 -11.75 -6.32 6.40
CA ARG A 85 -10.31 -6.06 6.21
C ARG A 85 -9.48 -7.33 5.99
N ASP A 86 -9.78 -8.38 6.75
CA ASP A 86 -8.99 -9.62 6.73
C ASP A 86 -9.47 -10.60 5.64
N ALA A 87 -10.49 -10.23 4.87
CA ALA A 87 -10.92 -11.00 3.72
C ALA A 87 -9.75 -11.12 2.73
N PHE A 88 -9.39 -12.35 2.37
CA PHE A 88 -8.32 -12.67 1.42
C PHE A 88 -6.89 -12.32 1.83
N PHE A 89 -6.64 -11.85 3.06
CA PHE A 89 -5.30 -11.50 3.54
C PHE A 89 -4.28 -12.63 3.34
N ALA A 90 -4.68 -13.88 3.60
CA ALA A 90 -3.81 -15.05 3.45
C ALA A 90 -3.38 -15.28 1.98
N ILE A 91 -4.31 -15.15 1.03
CA ILE A 91 -4.03 -15.36 -0.40
C ILE A 91 -3.12 -14.25 -0.92
N GLU A 92 -3.38 -12.99 -0.54
CA GLU A 92 -2.55 -11.86 -0.95
C GLU A 92 -1.14 -11.95 -0.37
N THR A 93 -1.02 -12.34 0.91
CA THR A 93 0.29 -12.57 1.55
C THR A 93 1.05 -13.71 0.88
N GLN A 94 0.36 -14.83 0.59
CA GLN A 94 0.98 -15.95 -0.13
C GLN A 94 1.48 -15.53 -1.52
N ARG A 95 0.68 -14.74 -2.25
CA ARG A 95 1.05 -14.21 -3.56
C ARG A 95 2.29 -13.33 -3.48
N GLN A 96 2.35 -12.41 -2.51
CA GLN A 96 3.51 -11.54 -2.30
C GLN A 96 4.75 -12.36 -1.91
N ALA A 97 4.62 -13.33 -1.01
CA ALA A 97 5.72 -14.21 -0.62
C ALA A 97 6.28 -15.00 -1.83
N LEU A 98 5.40 -15.53 -2.67
CA LEU A 98 5.80 -16.23 -3.91
C LEU A 98 6.56 -15.29 -4.86
N GLN A 99 6.08 -14.05 -5.04
CA GLN A 99 6.75 -13.07 -5.90
C GLN A 99 8.14 -12.71 -5.36
N SER A 100 8.27 -12.49 -4.05
CA SER A 100 9.56 -12.25 -3.40
C SER A 100 10.51 -13.43 -3.54
N MET A 101 10.03 -14.67 -3.42
CA MET A 101 10.86 -15.86 -3.63
C MET A 101 11.36 -15.97 -5.08
N VAL A 102 10.50 -15.68 -6.06
CA VAL A 102 10.88 -15.69 -7.48
C VAL A 102 11.94 -14.62 -7.75
N ASP A 103 11.76 -13.41 -7.20
CA ASP A 103 12.74 -12.32 -7.31
C ASP A 103 14.10 -12.72 -6.72
N LEU A 104 14.11 -13.28 -5.51
CA LEU A 104 15.32 -13.77 -4.85
C LEU A 104 16.00 -14.91 -5.60
N GLU A 105 15.26 -15.84 -6.21
CA GLU A 105 15.86 -16.95 -6.97
C GLU A 105 16.47 -16.45 -8.29
N LEU A 106 15.82 -15.50 -8.96
CA LEU A 106 16.32 -14.93 -10.22
C LEU A 106 17.57 -14.04 -10.01
N HIS A 107 17.63 -13.30 -8.91
CA HIS A 107 18.67 -12.32 -8.63
C HIS A 107 19.67 -12.74 -7.55
N GLY A 108 19.46 -13.89 -6.92
CA GLY A 108 20.38 -14.48 -5.94
C GLY A 108 21.51 -15.29 -6.57
N GLU A 109 22.36 -15.87 -5.72
CA GLU A 109 23.55 -16.66 -6.08
C GLU A 109 23.28 -17.84 -7.06
N ARG A 110 22.03 -18.32 -7.11
CA ARG A 110 21.61 -19.44 -7.96
C ARG A 110 20.98 -18.99 -9.30
N GLY A 111 20.89 -17.69 -9.52
CA GLY A 111 20.27 -17.12 -10.71
C GLY A 111 21.01 -17.51 -12.00
N PRO A 112 20.35 -17.41 -13.17
CA PRO A 112 20.91 -17.80 -14.46
C PRO A 112 22.13 -16.96 -14.90
N HIS A 113 22.41 -15.85 -14.21
CA HIS A 113 23.56 -14.99 -14.45
C HIS A 113 24.67 -15.13 -13.39
N SER A 114 24.54 -16.07 -12.44
CA SER A 114 25.65 -16.36 -11.54
C SER A 114 26.81 -16.92 -12.35
N PRO A 115 28.06 -16.49 -12.09
CA PRO A 115 29.21 -17.05 -12.77
C PRO A 115 29.21 -18.55 -12.46
N SER A 116 29.01 -19.38 -13.50
CA SER A 116 29.07 -20.83 -13.37
C SER A 116 30.29 -21.16 -12.52
N ALA A 117 30.09 -21.80 -11.37
CA ALA A 117 31.18 -22.33 -10.59
C ALA A 117 31.92 -23.32 -11.49
N SER A 118 32.98 -22.84 -12.13
CA SER A 118 33.93 -23.66 -12.87
C SER A 118 34.69 -24.45 -11.83
N SER A 119 34.27 -25.70 -11.64
CA SER A 119 35.03 -26.75 -10.96
C SER A 119 35.09 -27.96 -11.87
#